data_AF-A0A2E2IXP0-F1
#
_entry.id   AF-A0A2E2IXP0-F1
#
_cell.length_a   1.000
_cell.length_b   1.000
_cell.length_c   1.000
_cell.angle_alpha   90.00
_cell.angle_beta   90.00
_cell.angle_gamma   90.00
#
_symmetry.space_group_name_H-M   'P 1'
#
loop_
_entity.id
_entity.type
_entity.pdbx_description
1 polymer ?
#
loop_
_entity_poly.entity_id
_entity_poly.type
_entity_poly.pdbx_seq_one_letter_code
_entity_poly.pdbx_strand_id
1 'polypeptide(L)' 'MNRDHFMAFFRNDEKLNTLSSEDRMEVFLQILQGSSDITKDLLNELISDYNVYNLEVNHIK' A
#
# COMPACT_ATOMS: atom_id res chain seq x y z
N MET A 1 4.10 -0.07 -17.11
CA MET A 1 4.89 -0.28 -15.88
C MET A 1 4.44 -1.63 -15.30
N ASN A 2 5.35 -2.55 -14.98
CA ASN A 2 4.99 -3.87 -14.42
C ASN A 2 4.89 -3.78 -12.88
N ARG A 3 3.99 -4.53 -12.25
CA ARG A 3 3.76 -4.59 -10.79
C ARG A 3 5.04 -4.80 -10.00
N ASP A 4 5.94 -5.65 -10.47
CA ASP A 4 7.20 -5.93 -9.76
C ASP A 4 8.16 -4.74 -9.79
N HIS A 5 8.24 -4.03 -10.92
CA HIS A 5 9.04 -2.80 -11.04
C HIS A 5 8.47 -1.68 -10.15
N PHE A 6 7.15 -1.62 -10.04
CA PHE A 6 6.46 -0.68 -9.17
C PHE A 6 6.70 -0.98 -7.69
N MET A 7 6.51 -2.23 -7.27
CA MET A 7 6.75 -2.66 -5.89
C MET A 7 8.22 -2.47 -5.49
N ALA A 8 9.17 -2.67 -6.42
CA ALA A 8 10.58 -2.38 -6.18
C ALA A 8 10.88 -0.88 -5.99
N PHE A 9 10.11 0.00 -6.64
CA PHE A 9 10.22 1.45 -6.44
C PHE A 9 9.68 1.87 -5.07
N PHE A 10 8.51 1.36 -4.67
CA PHE A 10 7.87 1.71 -3.40
C PHE A 10 8.54 1.09 -2.16
N ARG A 11 9.24 -0.03 -2.32
CA ARG A 11 10.06 -0.64 -1.24
C ARG A 11 11.43 0.02 -1.07
N ASN A 12 11.75 1.02 -1.89
CA ASN A 12 12.98 1.78 -1.77
C ASN A 12 12.67 3.13 -1.07
N ASP A 13 13.04 3.23 0.20
CA ASP A 13 12.74 4.40 1.03
C ASP A 13 13.33 5.70 0.47
N GLU A 14 14.51 5.65 -0.17
CA GLU A 14 15.12 6.84 -0.79
C GLU A 14 14.25 7.37 -1.93
N LYS A 15 13.77 6.48 -2.79
CA LYS A 15 12.89 6.82 -3.92
C LYS A 15 11.50 7.21 -3.45
N LEU A 16 10.96 6.52 -2.45
CA LEU A 16 9.67 6.86 -1.87
C LEU A 16 9.69 8.26 -1.26
N ASN A 17 10.78 8.62 -0.58
CA ASN A 17 10.99 9.96 0.01
C ASN A 17 11.15 11.09 -1.01
N THR A 18 11.32 10.78 -2.30
CA THR A 18 11.25 11.80 -3.37
C THR A 18 9.82 12.17 -3.77
N LEU A 19 8.83 11.35 -3.40
CA LEU A 19 7.42 11.61 -3.69
C LEU A 19 6.77 12.38 -2.55
N SER A 20 5.97 13.40 -2.90
CA SER A 20 5.09 14.07 -1.94
C SER A 20 3.99 13.12 -1.46
N SER A 21 3.36 13.46 -0.34
CA SER A 21 2.22 12.68 0.16
C SER A 21 1.08 12.58 -0.86
N GLU A 22 0.84 13.63 -1.64
CA GLU A 22 -0.18 13.65 -2.69
C GLU A 22 0.19 12.75 -3.87
N ASP A 23 1.46 12.78 -4.31
CA ASP A 23 1.95 11.92 -5.39
C ASP A 23 1.83 10.44 -5.04
N ARG A 24 2.12 10.09 -3.77
CA ARG A 24 1.96 8.71 -3.28
C ARG A 24 0.49 8.30 -3.33
N MET A 25 -0.43 9.15 -2.89
CA MET A 25 -1.87 8.85 -2.91
C MET A 25 -2.41 8.63 -4.33
N GLU A 26 -2.09 9.52 -5.27
CA GLU A 26 -2.55 9.43 -6.66
C GLU A 26 -2.08 8.12 -7.32
N VAL A 27 -0.83 7.74 -7.08
CA VAL A 27 -0.25 6.51 -7.63
C VAL A 27 -0.86 5.26 -6.99
N PHE A 28 -1.11 5.26 -5.67
CA PHE A 28 -1.84 4.17 -5.01
C PHE A 28 -3.26 4.02 -5.57
N LEU A 29 -3.96 5.13 -5.82
CA LEU A 29 -5.31 5.14 -6.38
C LEU A 29 -5.36 4.62 -7.83
N GLN A 30 -4.34 4.91 -8.65
CA GLN A 30 -4.30 4.44 -10.04
C GLN A 30 -3.99 2.94 -10.18
N ILE A 31 -3.32 2.36 -9.20
CA ILE A 31 -2.90 0.94 -9.23
C ILE A 31 -3.92 0.04 -8.55
N LEU A 32 -4.61 0.55 -7.53
CA LEU A 32 -5.75 -0.11 -6.91
C LEU A 32 -7.00 0.17 -7.77
N GLN A 33 -7.00 -0.37 -8.99
CA GLN A 33 -8.05 -0.14 -10.00
C GLN A 33 -9.43 -0.66 -9.57
N GLY A 34 -9.51 -1.56 -8.59
CA GLY A 34 -10.75 -1.93 -7.94
C GLY A 34 -10.69 -1.68 -6.44
N SER A 35 -11.75 -1.08 -5.88
CA SER A 35 -12.02 -1.15 -4.44
C SER A 35 -12.07 -2.59 -3.90
N SER A 36 -12.16 -3.59 -4.80
CA SER A 36 -12.04 -5.02 -4.54
C SER A 36 -10.62 -5.51 -4.25
N ASP A 37 -9.57 -4.77 -4.62
CA ASP A 37 -8.18 -5.14 -4.34
C ASP A 37 -7.76 -4.79 -2.91
N ILE A 38 -8.44 -3.82 -2.29
CA ILE A 38 -8.23 -3.47 -0.88
C ILE A 38 -9.16 -4.31 -0.01
N THR A 39 -8.70 -5.49 0.40
CA THR A 39 -9.45 -6.40 1.27
C THR A 39 -9.04 -6.25 2.73
N LYS A 40 -9.94 -6.67 3.65
CA LYS A 40 -9.67 -6.70 5.10
C LYS A 40 -8.40 -7.52 5.38
N ASP A 41 -8.27 -8.64 4.68
CA ASP A 41 -7.17 -9.58 4.84
C ASP A 41 -5.85 -8.97 4.35
N LEU A 42 -5.83 -8.29 3.20
CA LEU A 42 -4.64 -7.59 2.71
C LEU A 42 -4.14 -6.54 3.71
N LEU A 43 -5.04 -5.76 4.29
CA LEU A 43 -4.65 -4.74 5.27
C LEU A 43 -4.15 -5.35 6.59
N ASN A 44 -4.77 -6.44 7.05
CA ASN A 44 -4.33 -7.13 8.27
C ASN A 44 -2.99 -7.88 8.07
N GLU A 45 -2.76 -8.46 6.89
CA GLU A 45 -1.45 -9.02 6.52
C GLU A 45 -0.38 -7.93 6.50
N LEU A 46 -0.68 -6.77 5.90
CA LEU A 46 0.25 -5.64 5.87
C LEU A 46 0.57 -5.12 7.27
N ILE A 47 -0.42 -4.98 8.15
CA ILE A 47 -0.20 -4.60 9.56
C ILE A 47 0.71 -5.62 10.28
N SER A 48 0.51 -6.91 10.00
CA SER A 48 1.32 -8.00 10.56
C SER A 48 2.76 -7.97 10.05
N ASP A 49 2.98 -7.64 8.77
CA ASP A 49 4.33 -7.49 8.18
C ASP A 49 5.15 -6.39 8.86
N TYR A 50 4.49 -5.36 9.41
CA TYR A 50 5.12 -4.32 10.21
C TYR A 50 5.28 -4.68 11.70
N ASN A 51 4.97 -5.92 12.09
CA ASN A 51 4.98 -6.42 13.48
C ASN A 51 4.07 -5.64 14.44
N VAL A 52 2.98 -5.07 13.94
CA VAL A 52 2.01 -4.28 14.73
C VAL A 52 0.81 -5.14 15.09
N TYR A 53 0.92 -6.00 16.10
CA TYR A 53 -0.12 -6.99 16.43
C TYR A 53 -1.30 -6.44 17.24
N ASN A 54 -1.23 -5.19 17.69
CA ASN A 54 -2.26 -4.54 18.49
C ASN A 54 -3.30 -3.80 17.65
N LEU A 55 -3.20 -3.84 16.33
CA LEU A 55 -4.13 -3.23 15.40
C LEU A 55 -4.74 -4.32 14.50
N GLU A 56 -6.06 -4.24 14.29
CA GLU A 56 -6.78 -5.07 13.33
C GLU A 56 -7.78 -4.17 12.59
N VAL A 57 -7.82 -4.27 11.26
CA VAL A 57 -8.86 -3.64 10.45
C VAL A 57 -10.15 -4.42 10.65
N ASN A 58 -11.20 -3.78 11.17
CA ASN A 58 -12.49 -4.44 11.37
C ASN A 58 -13.42 -4.39 10.15
N HIS A 59 -13.44 -3.27 9.42
CA HIS A 59 -14.27 -3.08 8.24
C HIS A 59 -13.58 -2.13 7.25
N ILE A 60 -13.92 -2.28 5.96
CA ILE A 60 -13.53 -1.40 4.87
C ILE A 60 -14.80 -0.78 4.30
N LYS A 61 -14.71 0.49 3.89
CA LYS A 61 -15.86 1.32 3.51
C LYS A 61 -16.14 1.29 2.02
#